data_AF-A0A7S2V5G8-F1
#
_entry.id   AF-A0A7S2V5G8-F1
#
_cell.length_a   1.000
_cell.length_b   1.000
_cell.length_c   1.000
_cell.angle_alpha   90.00
_cell.angle_beta   90.00
_cell.angle_gamma   90.00
#
_symmetry.space_group_name_H-M   'P 1'
#
loop_
_entity.id
_entity.type
_entity.pdbx_description
1 polymer ?
#
loop_
_entity_poly.entity_id
_entity_poly.type
_entity_poly.pdbx_seq_one_letter_code
_entity_poly.pdbx_strand_id
1 'polypeptide(L)'
;AMSAKKYDVIVWGATGYTGKVVAEYITTRYGASPSEFKWAIGGRSKDKLEQVKQSLSEIDEGAKSLDTVIADGQDLSALKEQVAGQARAVVSTVGPYAQWGTSLVQACVEEKTHYCDLTAEVFWMQDCMEKWDEEAKANKVKIINCSGFDSVPSDLGVLVLADHAKTRYGADLASVDNYLMDAKGGFSGGTAASGMGIAEDSWKMGVFKAMKRFGPYCLNPKGEEVPGWDKGDGTFGYSKDIGRWAAPFVMAPINARVVRRSNALLTQEGKGYGAPFKYSERLSLKFGGVAGMLVALIITVLDGITPLLAVFPP
;
A
#
# COMPACT_ATOMS: atom_id res chain seq x y z
N ALA A 1 2.22 -11.32 31.58
CA ALA A 1 2.42 -9.88 31.31
C ALA A 1 3.12 -9.77 29.97
N MET A 2 2.61 -8.98 29.01
CA MET A 2 3.37 -8.71 27.79
C MET A 2 4.62 -7.93 28.21
N SER A 3 5.80 -8.44 27.85
CA SER A 3 7.06 -7.72 28.03
C SER A 3 6.93 -6.31 27.46
N ALA A 4 7.43 -5.31 28.19
CA ALA A 4 7.44 -3.93 27.69
C ALA A 4 8.31 -3.89 26.43
N LYS A 5 7.71 -3.60 25.27
CA LYS A 5 8.42 -3.42 24.00
C LYS A 5 9.39 -2.25 24.14
N LYS A 6 10.64 -2.42 23.67
CA LYS A 6 11.69 -1.40 23.76
C LYS A 6 11.34 -0.14 22.95
N TYR A 7 10.72 -0.34 21.78
CA TYR A 7 10.38 0.72 20.84
C TYR A 7 8.87 0.79 20.62
N ASP A 8 8.36 1.99 20.42
CA ASP A 8 7.01 2.19 19.91
C ASP A 8 6.96 1.90 18.41
N VAL A 9 7.98 2.34 17.66
CA VAL A 9 8.04 2.18 16.20
C VAL A 9 9.43 1.73 15.74
N ILE A 10 9.50 0.72 14.86
CA ILE A 10 10.69 0.46 14.06
C ILE A 10 10.40 0.79 12.59
N VAL A 11 11.23 1.61 11.98
CA VAL A 11 11.23 1.83 10.52
C VAL A 11 12.11 0.75 9.88
N TRP A 12 11.48 -0.31 9.38
CA TRP A 12 12.17 -1.44 8.78
C TRP A 12 12.40 -1.23 7.28
N GLY A 13 13.66 -1.33 6.83
CA GLY A 13 14.06 -0.96 5.48
C GLY A 13 14.54 0.48 5.35
N ALA A 14 15.01 1.09 6.44
CA ALA A 14 15.42 2.49 6.51
C ALA A 14 16.53 2.88 5.51
N THR A 15 17.27 1.92 4.98
CA THR A 15 18.32 2.17 3.97
C THR A 15 17.78 2.35 2.55
N GLY A 16 16.52 1.96 2.30
CA GLY A 16 15.84 2.12 1.02
C GLY A 16 15.33 3.55 0.82
N TYR A 17 14.92 3.89 -0.40
CA TYR A 17 14.45 5.25 -0.73
C TYR A 17 13.31 5.70 0.20
N THR A 18 12.21 4.94 0.24
CA THR A 18 11.05 5.27 1.08
C THR A 18 11.39 5.24 2.58
N GLY A 19 12.21 4.29 3.02
CA GLY A 19 12.65 4.20 4.41
C GLY A 19 13.42 5.45 4.87
N LYS A 20 14.27 6.01 4.00
CA LYS A 20 14.96 7.29 4.26
C LYS A 20 13.97 8.44 4.38
N VAL A 21 13.02 8.55 3.45
CA VAL A 21 11.98 9.61 3.50
C VAL A 21 11.15 9.52 4.78
N VAL A 22 10.80 8.32 5.24
CA VAL A 22 10.07 8.12 6.51
C VAL A 22 10.93 8.54 7.71
N ALA A 23 12.21 8.16 7.75
CA ALA A 23 13.11 8.51 8.84
C ALA A 23 13.42 10.02 8.87
N GLU A 24 13.56 10.66 7.71
CA GLU A 24 13.70 12.12 7.55
C GLU A 24 12.46 12.84 8.03
N TYR A 25 11.26 12.34 7.67
CA TYR A 25 9.99 12.90 8.15
C TYR A 25 9.89 12.85 9.67
N ILE A 26 10.20 11.70 10.28
CA ILE A 26 10.17 11.55 11.74
C ILE A 26 11.14 12.53 12.39
N THR A 27 12.39 12.56 11.92
CA THR A 27 13.43 13.45 12.45
C THR A 27 13.06 14.92 12.31
N THR A 28 12.56 15.33 11.16
CA THR A 28 12.17 16.72 10.90
C THR A 28 10.97 17.15 11.73
N ARG A 29 9.98 16.26 11.90
CA ARG A 29 8.70 16.61 12.54
C ARG A 29 8.68 16.45 14.05
N TYR A 30 9.43 15.49 14.57
CA TYR A 30 9.41 15.09 15.98
C TYR A 30 10.81 15.11 16.64
N GLY A 31 11.88 15.31 15.87
CA GLY A 31 13.25 15.16 16.34
C GLY A 31 13.73 13.70 16.28
N ALA A 32 15.04 13.51 16.42
CA ALA A 32 15.65 12.18 16.43
C ALA A 32 15.36 11.40 17.72
N SER A 33 15.14 12.11 18.84
CA SER A 33 14.78 11.53 20.13
C SER A 33 13.54 12.22 20.72
N PRO A 34 12.35 12.01 20.14
CA PRO A 34 11.13 12.61 20.63
C PRO A 34 10.80 12.16 22.06
N SER A 35 10.16 13.02 22.84
CA SER A 35 9.72 12.71 24.21
C SER A 35 8.50 11.79 24.23
N GLU A 36 7.74 11.80 23.13
CA GLU A 36 6.42 11.19 22.99
C GLU A 36 6.48 9.70 22.63
N PHE A 37 7.54 9.25 21.97
CA PHE A 37 7.69 7.86 21.56
C PHE A 37 9.17 7.49 21.32
N LYS A 38 9.49 6.22 21.49
CA LYS A 38 10.80 5.64 21.18
C LYS A 38 10.78 4.97 19.82
N TRP A 39 11.77 5.25 18.99
CA TRP A 39 11.86 4.62 17.68
C TRP A 39 13.28 4.21 17.32
N ALA A 40 13.39 3.32 16.33
CA ALA A 40 14.65 2.86 15.78
C ALA A 40 14.55 2.68 14.26
N ILE A 41 15.70 2.72 13.59
CA ILE A 41 15.83 2.35 12.18
C ILE A 41 16.32 0.91 12.06
N GLY A 42 15.76 0.16 11.12
CA GLY A 42 16.09 -1.25 10.94
C GLY A 42 16.41 -1.64 9.51
N GLY A 43 17.26 -2.66 9.37
CA GLY A 43 17.60 -3.27 8.09
C GLY A 43 18.78 -4.24 8.19
N ARG A 44 19.15 -4.84 7.07
CA ARG A 44 20.18 -5.90 7.03
C ARG A 44 21.64 -5.44 7.08
N SER A 45 21.91 -4.15 6.82
CA SER A 45 23.28 -3.64 6.64
C SER A 45 23.58 -2.54 7.66
N LYS A 46 24.42 -2.87 8.65
CA LYS A 46 24.88 -1.95 9.69
C LYS A 46 25.48 -0.68 9.08
N ASP A 47 26.42 -0.83 8.15
CA ASP A 47 27.12 0.31 7.55
C ASP A 47 26.17 1.27 6.83
N LYS A 48 25.15 0.74 6.14
CA LYS A 48 24.13 1.57 5.49
C LYS A 48 23.20 2.25 6.50
N LEU A 49 22.92 1.64 7.64
CA LEU A 49 22.13 2.27 8.71
C LEU A 49 22.93 3.42 9.37
N GLU A 50 24.25 3.26 9.56
CA GLU A 50 25.09 4.35 10.04
C GLU A 50 25.15 5.52 9.04
N GLN A 51 25.16 5.25 7.73
CA GLN A 51 25.02 6.30 6.71
C GLN A 51 23.68 7.04 6.83
N VAL A 52 22.58 6.33 7.09
CA VAL A 52 21.28 6.96 7.35
C VAL A 52 21.34 7.87 8.57
N LYS A 53 21.92 7.40 9.69
CA LYS A 53 22.11 8.24 10.89
C LYS A 53 22.94 9.47 10.62
N GLN A 54 24.00 9.35 9.83
CA GLN A 54 24.84 10.48 9.45
C GLN A 54 24.04 11.51 8.65
N SER A 55 23.26 11.10 7.65
CA SER A 55 22.39 12.00 6.89
C SER A 55 21.33 12.66 7.78
N LEU A 56 20.70 11.90 8.68
CA LEU A 56 19.72 12.45 9.63
C LEU A 56 20.36 13.43 10.62
N SER A 57 21.66 13.28 10.92
CA SER A 57 22.38 14.19 11.82
C SER A 57 22.59 15.59 11.27
N GLU A 58 22.40 15.77 9.95
CA GLU A 58 22.35 17.09 9.31
C GLU A 58 21.05 17.83 9.63
N ILE A 59 19.99 17.10 10.01
CA ILE A 59 18.68 17.63 10.41
C ILE A 59 18.61 17.79 11.94
N ASP A 60 19.03 16.78 12.68
CA ASP A 60 19.07 16.76 14.16
C ASP A 60 20.28 15.96 14.64
N GLU A 61 21.22 16.62 15.32
CA GLU A 61 22.45 15.99 15.82
C GLU A 61 22.19 14.75 16.70
N GLY A 62 21.04 14.68 17.39
CA GLY A 62 20.62 13.53 18.17
C GLY A 62 20.51 12.23 17.37
N ALA A 63 20.38 12.30 16.04
CA ALA A 63 20.31 11.12 15.18
C ALA A 63 21.57 10.25 15.21
N LYS A 64 22.73 10.80 15.61
CA LYS A 64 23.96 10.01 15.84
C LYS A 64 23.77 8.94 16.93
N SER A 65 22.88 9.19 17.88
CA SER A 65 22.55 8.28 18.97
C SER A 65 21.30 7.43 18.70
N LEU A 66 20.70 7.54 17.51
CA LEU A 66 19.52 6.75 17.14
C LEU A 66 19.86 5.25 17.15
N ASP A 67 19.00 4.47 17.79
CA ASP A 67 19.13 3.02 17.88
C ASP A 67 18.96 2.37 16.50
N THR A 68 19.77 1.33 16.24
CA THR A 68 19.71 0.52 15.02
C THR A 68 19.31 -0.91 15.34
N VAL A 69 18.47 -1.49 14.50
CA VAL A 69 18.03 -2.89 14.59
C VAL A 69 18.49 -3.64 13.34
N ILE A 70 19.34 -4.64 13.52
CA ILE A 70 19.96 -5.37 12.41
C ILE A 70 19.43 -6.80 12.41
N ALA A 71 18.76 -7.21 11.35
CA ALA A 71 18.33 -8.60 11.15
C ALA A 71 18.28 -8.92 9.65
N ASP A 72 18.38 -10.21 9.31
CA ASP A 72 18.08 -10.67 7.95
C ASP A 72 16.55 -10.74 7.76
N GLY A 73 16.05 -10.22 6.64
CA GLY A 73 14.63 -10.24 6.28
C GLY A 73 14.07 -11.64 6.00
N GLN A 74 14.93 -12.65 5.88
CA GLN A 74 14.52 -14.05 5.71
C GLN A 74 14.70 -14.91 6.97
N ASP A 75 15.39 -14.41 7.98
CA ASP A 75 15.56 -15.11 9.25
C ASP A 75 14.37 -14.82 10.18
N LEU A 76 13.38 -15.71 10.17
CA LEU A 76 12.18 -15.56 11.01
C LEU A 76 12.52 -15.46 12.51
N SER A 77 13.54 -16.18 12.99
CA SER A 77 13.92 -16.13 14.41
C SER A 77 14.49 -14.76 14.77
N ALA A 78 15.38 -14.23 13.93
CA ALA A 78 15.93 -12.89 14.11
C ALA A 78 14.83 -11.82 14.00
N LEU A 79 13.90 -11.93 13.05
CA LEU A 79 12.77 -11.02 12.91
C LEU A 79 11.86 -11.03 14.14
N LYS A 80 11.62 -12.20 14.74
CA LYS A 80 10.85 -12.30 15.99
C LYS A 80 11.59 -11.67 17.16
N GLU A 81 12.84 -12.05 17.41
CA GLU A 81 13.56 -11.60 18.61
C GLU A 81 14.01 -10.14 18.55
N GLN A 82 14.53 -9.72 17.39
CA GLN A 82 15.27 -8.47 17.25
C GLN A 82 14.39 -7.34 16.67
N VAL A 83 13.34 -7.67 15.91
CA VAL A 83 12.47 -6.69 15.25
C VAL A 83 11.09 -6.65 15.91
N ALA A 84 10.23 -7.64 15.63
CA ALA A 84 8.85 -7.66 16.09
C ALA A 84 8.75 -7.73 17.62
N GLY A 85 9.58 -8.56 18.26
CA GLY A 85 9.68 -8.72 19.71
C GLY A 85 10.01 -7.43 20.46
N GLN A 86 10.66 -6.48 19.80
CA GLN A 86 11.15 -5.22 20.38
C GLN A 86 10.21 -4.03 20.13
N ALA A 87 9.25 -4.13 19.23
CA ALA A 87 8.43 -3.00 18.78
C ALA A 87 6.94 -3.16 19.12
N ARG A 88 6.24 -2.03 19.29
CA ARG A 88 4.76 -2.00 19.27
C ARG A 88 4.22 -1.95 17.85
N ALA A 89 4.93 -1.28 16.94
CA ALA A 89 4.62 -1.23 15.52
C ALA A 89 5.89 -1.31 14.65
N VAL A 90 5.79 -2.00 13.52
CA VAL A 90 6.82 -2.03 12.47
C VAL A 90 6.26 -1.39 11.21
N VAL A 91 6.95 -0.36 10.71
CA VAL A 91 6.68 0.26 9.41
C VAL A 91 7.66 -0.34 8.41
N SER A 92 7.20 -1.27 7.58
CA SER A 92 8.04 -1.91 6.56
C SER A 92 8.05 -1.11 5.27
N THR A 93 9.26 -0.85 4.76
CA THR A 93 9.50 -0.29 3.43
C THR A 93 10.34 -1.24 2.57
N VAL A 94 10.27 -2.56 2.85
CA VAL A 94 11.08 -3.59 2.20
C VAL A 94 10.22 -4.39 1.21
N GLY A 95 10.23 -3.93 -0.05
CA GLY A 95 9.69 -4.68 -1.19
C GLY A 95 10.79 -5.33 -2.04
N PRO A 96 10.46 -6.33 -2.90
CA PRO A 96 9.13 -6.95 -3.08
C PRO A 96 8.63 -7.71 -1.85
N TYR A 97 7.38 -7.50 -1.46
CA TYR A 97 6.81 -7.99 -0.21
C TYR A 97 6.50 -9.49 -0.23
N ALA A 98 6.13 -10.05 -1.39
CA ALA A 98 6.02 -11.50 -1.54
C ALA A 98 7.31 -12.23 -1.16
N GLN A 99 8.45 -11.62 -1.48
CA GLN A 99 9.77 -12.19 -1.21
C GLN A 99 10.29 -11.89 0.21
N TRP A 100 10.10 -10.66 0.71
CA TRP A 100 10.76 -10.18 1.94
C TRP A 100 9.79 -9.81 3.08
N GLY A 101 8.51 -9.65 2.79
CA GLY A 101 7.50 -9.21 3.76
C GLY A 101 6.85 -10.35 4.54
N THR A 102 6.70 -11.53 3.93
CA THR A 102 6.01 -12.70 4.48
C THR A 102 6.49 -13.09 5.89
N SER A 103 7.81 -13.29 6.07
CA SER A 103 8.38 -13.67 7.36
C SER A 103 8.22 -12.58 8.42
N LEU A 104 8.24 -11.30 8.02
CA LEU A 104 8.04 -10.19 8.94
C LEU A 104 6.59 -10.06 9.38
N VAL A 105 5.62 -10.27 8.49
CA VAL A 105 4.20 -10.32 8.87
C VAL A 105 3.96 -11.45 9.87
N GLN A 106 4.49 -12.65 9.59
CA GLN A 106 4.43 -13.77 10.53
C GLN A 106 5.02 -13.40 11.90
N ALA A 107 6.23 -12.86 11.93
CA ALA A 107 6.88 -12.43 13.17
C ALA A 107 6.04 -11.38 13.93
N CYS A 108 5.44 -10.42 13.22
CA CYS A 108 4.59 -9.40 13.83
C CYS A 108 3.32 -9.99 14.46
N VAL A 109 2.68 -10.95 13.79
CA VAL A 109 1.48 -11.62 14.31
C VAL A 109 1.81 -12.44 15.56
N GLU A 110 2.88 -13.25 15.52
CA GLU A 110 3.31 -14.10 16.63
C GLU A 110 3.78 -13.28 17.85
N GLU A 111 4.50 -12.18 17.61
CA GLU A 111 5.05 -11.31 18.67
C GLU A 111 4.10 -10.19 19.11
N LYS A 112 2.86 -10.20 18.61
CA LYS A 112 1.79 -9.24 18.95
C LYS A 112 2.16 -7.79 18.65
N THR A 113 2.74 -7.57 17.48
CA THR A 113 3.28 -6.29 17.01
C THR A 113 2.49 -5.81 15.81
N HIS A 114 2.06 -4.54 15.82
CA HIS A 114 1.37 -3.96 14.67
C HIS A 114 2.30 -3.83 13.46
N TYR A 115 1.74 -3.90 12.27
CA TYR A 115 2.49 -3.86 11.03
C TYR A 115 1.80 -2.94 10.03
N CYS A 116 2.58 -2.13 9.33
CA CYS A 116 2.12 -1.51 8.08
C CYS A 116 3.20 -1.54 7.00
N ASP A 117 2.76 -1.47 5.75
CA ASP A 117 3.62 -1.38 4.57
C ASP A 117 3.02 -0.49 3.49
N LEU A 118 3.72 -0.37 2.36
CA LEU A 118 3.24 0.30 1.15
C LEU A 118 3.12 -0.64 -0.06
N THR A 119 2.78 -1.91 0.17
CA THR A 119 2.67 -2.90 -0.91
C THR A 119 1.59 -2.54 -1.92
N ALA A 120 1.77 -3.06 -3.15
CA ALA A 120 0.76 -3.07 -4.19
C ALA A 120 0.49 -4.52 -4.70
N GLU A 121 1.02 -5.52 -4.00
CA GLU A 121 1.05 -6.92 -4.42
C GLU A 121 -0.22 -7.65 -3.98
N VAL A 122 -1.28 -7.56 -4.79
CA VAL A 122 -2.63 -8.08 -4.45
C VAL A 122 -2.62 -9.56 -4.09
N PHE A 123 -1.88 -10.41 -4.80
CA PHE A 123 -1.82 -11.84 -4.48
C PHE A 123 -1.15 -12.09 -3.13
N TRP A 124 -0.10 -11.34 -2.81
CA TRP A 124 0.55 -11.45 -1.51
C TRP A 124 -0.34 -10.95 -0.37
N MET A 125 -1.11 -9.87 -0.60
CA MET A 125 -2.11 -9.41 0.37
C MET A 125 -3.17 -10.48 0.64
N GLN A 126 -3.66 -11.16 -0.41
CA GLN A 126 -4.59 -12.29 -0.25
C GLN A 126 -3.95 -13.41 0.57
N ASP A 127 -2.72 -13.80 0.24
CA ASP A 127 -2.01 -14.84 0.98
C ASP A 127 -1.82 -14.45 2.46
N CYS A 128 -1.55 -13.17 2.75
CA CYS A 128 -1.45 -12.67 4.13
C CYS A 128 -2.78 -12.78 4.87
N MET A 129 -3.87 -12.36 4.24
CA MET A 129 -5.21 -12.45 4.81
C MET A 129 -5.62 -13.91 5.04
N GLU A 130 -5.38 -14.79 4.07
CA GLU A 130 -5.69 -16.22 4.19
C GLU A 130 -4.92 -16.90 5.33
N LYS A 131 -3.66 -16.52 5.55
CA LYS A 131 -2.79 -17.15 6.56
C LYS A 131 -2.98 -16.58 7.97
N TRP A 132 -3.13 -15.26 8.11
CA TRP A 132 -2.96 -14.60 9.40
C TRP A 132 -4.13 -13.74 9.88
N ASP A 133 -5.22 -13.57 9.11
CA ASP A 133 -6.33 -12.70 9.54
C ASP A 133 -6.96 -13.14 10.87
N GLU A 134 -7.21 -14.43 11.04
CA GLU A 134 -7.80 -14.98 12.28
C GLU A 134 -6.85 -14.89 13.47
N GLU A 135 -5.56 -15.20 13.27
CA GLU A 135 -4.55 -15.12 14.33
C GLU A 135 -4.28 -13.67 14.74
N ALA A 136 -4.19 -12.75 13.77
CA ALA A 136 -4.02 -11.32 14.03
C ALA A 136 -5.19 -10.75 14.86
N LYS A 137 -6.44 -11.13 14.55
CA LYS A 137 -7.62 -10.76 15.35
C LYS A 137 -7.53 -11.32 16.78
N ALA A 138 -7.20 -12.60 16.93
CA ALA A 138 -7.04 -13.22 18.25
C ALA A 138 -5.95 -12.55 19.09
N ASN A 139 -4.84 -12.15 18.45
CA ASN A 139 -3.73 -11.44 19.07
C ASN A 139 -3.94 -9.92 19.20
N LYS A 140 -5.06 -9.38 18.71
CA LYS A 140 -5.36 -7.93 18.65
C LYS A 140 -4.30 -7.11 17.90
N VAL A 141 -3.71 -7.72 16.88
CA VAL A 141 -2.72 -7.12 15.99
C VAL A 141 -3.42 -6.49 14.79
N LYS A 142 -2.84 -5.41 14.27
CA LYS A 142 -3.30 -4.74 13.05
C LYS A 142 -2.22 -4.94 12.00
N ILE A 143 -2.62 -5.48 10.86
CA ILE A 143 -1.79 -5.62 9.65
C ILE A 143 -2.41 -4.69 8.61
N ILE A 144 -1.71 -3.62 8.24
CA ILE A 144 -2.24 -2.57 7.35
C ILE A 144 -1.35 -2.50 6.10
N ASN A 145 -1.83 -3.10 5.03
CA ASN A 145 -1.18 -3.01 3.72
C ASN A 145 -1.52 -1.69 3.01
N CYS A 146 -0.76 -1.34 1.97
CA CYS A 146 -1.04 -0.20 1.08
C CYS A 146 -1.04 1.20 1.75
N SER A 147 -0.27 1.37 2.82
CA SER A 147 -0.09 2.65 3.53
C SER A 147 0.92 3.60 2.85
N GLY A 148 0.89 3.66 1.52
CA GLY A 148 1.75 4.52 0.69
C GLY A 148 0.95 5.58 -0.09
N PHE A 149 1.66 6.53 -0.69
CA PHE A 149 1.04 7.56 -1.55
C PHE A 149 0.20 6.95 -2.68
N ASP A 150 0.55 5.76 -3.17
CA ASP A 150 -0.16 5.16 -4.30
C ASP A 150 -1.61 4.81 -3.96
N SER A 151 -1.93 4.46 -2.70
CA SER A 151 -3.28 4.01 -2.30
C SER A 151 -3.94 4.87 -1.23
N VAL A 152 -3.18 5.52 -0.34
CA VAL A 152 -3.72 6.34 0.76
C VAL A 152 -4.63 7.49 0.27
N PRO A 153 -4.26 8.30 -0.74
CA PRO A 153 -5.13 9.34 -1.26
C PRO A 153 -6.44 8.80 -1.84
N SER A 154 -6.39 7.64 -2.51
CA SER A 154 -7.56 6.98 -3.07
C SER A 154 -8.51 6.47 -1.97
N ASP A 155 -7.98 5.80 -0.95
CA ASP A 155 -8.78 5.22 0.13
C ASP A 155 -9.34 6.28 1.09
N LEU A 156 -8.45 7.09 1.70
CA LEU A 156 -8.87 8.12 2.65
C LEU A 156 -9.65 9.25 1.97
N GLY A 157 -9.37 9.54 0.70
CA GLY A 157 -10.12 10.53 -0.07
C GLY A 157 -11.60 10.14 -0.22
N VAL A 158 -11.88 8.87 -0.49
CA VAL A 158 -13.27 8.36 -0.55
C VAL A 158 -13.91 8.38 0.84
N LEU A 159 -13.18 8.01 1.89
CA LEU A 159 -13.70 8.09 3.26
C LEU A 159 -14.12 9.51 3.64
N VAL A 160 -13.27 10.51 3.36
CA VAL A 160 -13.57 11.92 3.62
C VAL A 160 -14.76 12.39 2.78
N LEU A 161 -14.85 11.97 1.51
CA LEU A 161 -15.98 12.31 0.64
C LEU A 161 -17.30 11.69 1.15
N ALA A 162 -17.27 10.45 1.64
CA ALA A 162 -18.43 9.77 2.19
C ALA A 162 -18.93 10.44 3.47
N ASP A 163 -18.01 10.81 4.38
CA ASP A 163 -18.34 11.56 5.59
C ASP A 163 -18.93 12.95 5.27
N HIS A 164 -18.33 13.64 4.30
CA HIS A 164 -18.87 14.92 3.82
C HIS A 164 -20.27 14.76 3.22
N ALA A 165 -20.50 13.72 2.40
CA ALA A 165 -21.79 13.48 1.77
C ALA A 165 -22.91 13.25 2.81
N LYS A 166 -22.63 12.41 3.81
CA LYS A 166 -23.53 12.15 4.93
C LYS A 166 -23.80 13.42 5.74
N THR A 167 -22.76 14.14 6.14
CA THR A 167 -22.89 15.32 7.00
C THR A 167 -23.58 16.49 6.29
N ARG A 168 -23.27 16.73 5.02
CA ARG A 168 -23.76 17.91 4.29
C ARG A 168 -25.08 17.68 3.57
N TYR A 169 -25.33 16.47 3.09
CA TYR A 169 -26.47 16.16 2.24
C TYR A 169 -27.38 15.06 2.81
N GLY A 170 -27.00 14.40 3.92
CA GLY A 170 -27.77 13.29 4.49
C GLY A 170 -27.86 12.09 3.55
N ALA A 171 -26.88 11.92 2.67
CA ALA A 171 -26.91 10.93 1.59
C ALA A 171 -25.62 10.13 1.52
N ASP A 172 -25.75 8.88 1.08
CA ASP A 172 -24.65 7.98 0.74
C ASP A 172 -24.09 8.30 -0.66
N LEU A 173 -22.88 7.81 -0.93
CA LEU A 173 -22.25 7.88 -2.24
C LEU A 173 -22.80 6.80 -3.17
N ALA A 174 -23.19 7.19 -4.39
CA ALA A 174 -23.47 6.26 -5.47
C ALA A 174 -22.20 5.87 -6.25
N SER A 175 -21.33 6.85 -6.53
CA SER A 175 -20.10 6.64 -7.28
C SER A 175 -19.03 7.68 -6.98
N VAL A 176 -17.76 7.29 -7.08
CA VAL A 176 -16.61 8.19 -7.06
C VAL A 176 -15.73 7.95 -8.28
N ASP A 177 -15.41 9.04 -8.97
CA ASP A 177 -14.39 9.09 -10.02
C ASP A 177 -13.18 9.86 -9.50
N ASN A 178 -12.10 9.15 -9.19
CA ASN A 178 -10.84 9.72 -8.76
C ASN A 178 -9.93 10.00 -9.97
N TYR A 179 -9.27 11.15 -9.98
CA TYR A 179 -8.39 11.56 -11.07
C TYR A 179 -7.02 11.96 -10.51
N LEU A 180 -5.97 11.24 -10.94
CA LEU A 180 -4.61 11.67 -10.70
C LEU A 180 -4.30 12.85 -11.63
N MET A 181 -4.34 14.07 -11.09
CA MET A 181 -4.25 15.32 -11.85
C MET A 181 -2.82 15.65 -12.28
N ASP A 182 -1.93 15.67 -11.29
CA ASP A 182 -0.54 16.10 -11.42
C ASP A 182 0.32 15.19 -10.55
N ALA A 183 1.21 14.43 -11.17
CA ALA A 183 2.20 13.63 -10.48
C ALA A 183 3.60 14.12 -10.87
N LYS A 184 4.48 14.26 -9.87
CA LYS A 184 5.92 14.48 -10.07
C LYS A 184 6.67 13.33 -9.42
N GLY A 185 7.57 12.71 -10.17
CA GLY A 185 8.34 11.54 -9.73
C GLY A 185 8.22 10.39 -10.72
N GLY A 186 8.87 9.28 -10.39
CA GLY A 186 8.81 8.02 -11.14
C GLY A 186 8.78 6.84 -10.18
N PHE A 187 8.69 5.63 -10.72
CA PHE A 187 8.67 4.42 -9.89
C PHE A 187 10.01 4.22 -9.17
N SER A 188 9.96 3.90 -7.87
CA SER A 188 11.15 3.50 -7.14
C SER A 188 11.66 2.15 -7.66
N GLY A 189 12.95 1.84 -7.46
CA GLY A 189 13.49 0.51 -7.81
C GLY A 189 12.73 -0.64 -7.12
N GLY A 190 12.26 -0.42 -5.89
CA GLY A 190 11.41 -1.39 -5.18
C GLY A 190 10.04 -1.56 -5.82
N THR A 191 9.42 -0.47 -6.30
CA THR A 191 8.14 -0.51 -7.01
C THR A 191 8.26 -1.27 -8.34
N ALA A 192 9.33 -1.02 -9.11
CA ALA A 192 9.59 -1.75 -10.35
C ALA A 192 9.80 -3.25 -10.09
N ALA A 193 10.56 -3.61 -9.06
CA ALA A 193 10.76 -5.00 -8.66
C ALA A 193 9.45 -5.69 -8.20
N SER A 194 8.58 -4.95 -7.48
CA SER A 194 7.27 -5.47 -7.05
C SER A 194 6.37 -5.75 -8.26
N GLY A 195 6.37 -4.86 -9.27
CA GLY A 195 5.66 -5.07 -10.53
C GLY A 195 6.14 -6.32 -11.29
N MET A 196 7.46 -6.56 -11.33
CA MET A 196 8.02 -7.80 -11.91
C MET A 196 7.60 -9.04 -11.12
N GLY A 197 7.57 -8.98 -9.79
CA GLY A 197 7.09 -10.07 -8.94
C GLY A 197 5.62 -10.43 -9.22
N ILE A 198 4.74 -9.43 -9.35
CA ILE A 198 3.33 -9.65 -9.71
C ILE A 198 3.20 -10.32 -11.08
N ALA A 199 4.01 -9.90 -12.07
CA ALA A 199 4.03 -10.52 -13.39
C ALA A 199 4.51 -11.98 -13.34
N GLU A 200 5.58 -12.25 -12.59
CA GLU A 200 6.12 -13.60 -12.40
C GLU A 200 5.11 -14.53 -11.68
N ASP A 201 4.44 -14.04 -10.64
CA ASP A 201 3.41 -14.79 -9.92
C ASP A 201 2.20 -15.07 -10.80
N SER A 202 1.77 -14.09 -11.61
CA SER A 202 0.69 -14.25 -12.58
C SER A 202 1.02 -15.35 -13.60
N TRP A 203 2.26 -15.34 -14.10
CA TRP A 203 2.77 -16.35 -15.02
C TRP A 203 2.77 -17.74 -14.38
N LYS A 204 3.40 -17.90 -13.21
CA LYS A 204 3.48 -19.19 -12.48
C LYS A 204 2.11 -19.75 -12.13
N MET A 205 1.15 -18.88 -11.83
CA MET A 205 -0.21 -19.26 -11.47
C MET A 205 -1.06 -19.68 -12.69
N GLY A 206 -0.70 -19.20 -13.88
CA GLY A 206 -1.45 -19.34 -15.12
C GLY A 206 -2.59 -18.30 -15.22
N VAL A 207 -2.77 -17.73 -16.41
CA VAL A 207 -3.66 -16.58 -16.69
C VAL A 207 -5.05 -16.72 -16.12
N PHE A 208 -5.70 -17.87 -16.35
CA PHE A 208 -7.08 -18.08 -15.90
C PHE A 208 -7.21 -18.02 -14.38
N LYS A 209 -6.23 -18.59 -13.67
CA LYS A 209 -6.21 -18.60 -12.20
C LYS A 209 -5.82 -17.23 -11.66
N ALA A 210 -4.86 -16.55 -12.30
CA ALA A 210 -4.48 -15.17 -11.97
C ALA A 210 -5.66 -14.21 -12.14
N MET A 211 -6.37 -14.24 -13.29
CA MET A 211 -7.57 -13.43 -13.52
C MET A 211 -8.66 -13.71 -12.49
N LYS A 212 -8.87 -14.98 -12.10
CA LYS A 212 -9.85 -15.33 -11.07
C LYS A 212 -9.46 -14.79 -9.69
N ARG A 213 -8.19 -14.91 -9.27
CA ARG A 213 -7.70 -14.33 -8.00
C ARG A 213 -7.70 -12.80 -8.02
N PHE A 214 -7.53 -12.20 -9.19
CA PHE A 214 -7.51 -10.75 -9.38
C PHE A 214 -8.91 -10.18 -9.67
N GLY A 215 -9.98 -10.76 -9.10
CA GLY A 215 -11.33 -10.20 -9.20
C GLY A 215 -11.47 -8.81 -8.57
N PRO A 216 -12.52 -8.02 -8.89
CA PRO A 216 -12.69 -6.65 -8.42
C PRO A 216 -12.90 -6.52 -6.89
N TYR A 217 -13.40 -7.58 -6.24
CA TYR A 217 -13.68 -7.65 -4.80
C TYR A 217 -12.77 -8.65 -4.08
N CYS A 218 -11.62 -8.99 -4.68
CA CYS A 218 -10.80 -10.10 -4.23
C CYS A 218 -10.06 -9.88 -2.90
N LEU A 219 -10.12 -8.66 -2.36
CA LEU A 219 -9.65 -8.30 -1.03
C LEU A 219 -10.80 -8.10 -0.03
N ASN A 220 -12.07 -8.27 -0.40
CA ASN A 220 -13.19 -8.10 0.52
C ASN A 220 -13.30 -9.28 1.50
N PRO A 221 -13.90 -9.07 2.69
CA PRO A 221 -14.33 -10.16 3.56
C PRO A 221 -15.22 -11.17 2.80
N LYS A 222 -15.11 -12.46 3.15
CA LYS A 222 -15.92 -13.51 2.51
C LYS A 222 -17.41 -13.23 2.67
N GLY A 223 -18.16 -13.29 1.57
CA GLY A 223 -19.60 -13.02 1.54
C GLY A 223 -19.97 -11.55 1.29
N GLU A 224 -19.00 -10.64 1.22
CA GLU A 224 -19.21 -9.21 0.92
C GLU A 224 -18.84 -8.85 -0.53
N GLU A 225 -18.96 -9.83 -1.41
CA GLU A 225 -18.93 -9.66 -2.85
C GLU A 225 -20.26 -9.04 -3.28
N VAL A 226 -20.50 -7.78 -2.96
CA VAL A 226 -21.69 -7.07 -3.46
C VAL A 226 -21.47 -6.89 -4.97
N PRO A 227 -22.26 -7.51 -5.86
CA PRO A 227 -22.06 -7.36 -7.29
C PRO A 227 -22.51 -5.96 -7.72
N GLY A 228 -21.66 -4.96 -7.51
CA GLY A 228 -21.86 -3.62 -8.07
C GLY A 228 -21.69 -3.62 -9.58
N TRP A 229 -22.16 -2.55 -10.23
CA TRP A 229 -21.94 -2.26 -11.66
C TRP A 229 -20.49 -1.91 -12.02
N ASP A 230 -19.54 -2.30 -11.18
CA ASP A 230 -18.10 -2.10 -11.38
C ASP A 230 -17.59 -3.01 -12.50
N LYS A 231 -17.79 -2.55 -13.75
CA LYS A 231 -17.31 -3.20 -14.98
C LYS A 231 -16.03 -2.55 -15.53
N GLY A 232 -15.11 -2.16 -14.66
CA GLY A 232 -13.76 -1.71 -15.05
C GLY A 232 -13.21 -0.57 -14.21
N ASP A 233 -11.93 -0.70 -13.83
CA ASP A 233 -11.17 0.27 -13.07
C ASP A 233 -10.45 1.21 -14.07
N GLY A 234 -11.12 2.27 -14.53
CA GLY A 234 -10.43 3.36 -15.24
C GLY A 234 -10.40 3.28 -16.77
N THR A 235 -11.56 3.17 -17.42
CA THR A 235 -11.63 3.27 -18.89
C THR A 235 -11.23 4.66 -19.40
N PHE A 236 -10.64 4.69 -20.60
CA PHE A 236 -10.43 5.91 -21.38
C PHE A 236 -11.72 6.71 -21.60
N GLY A 237 -11.62 8.03 -21.57
CA GLY A 237 -12.71 8.92 -21.96
C GLY A 237 -12.43 10.39 -21.67
N TYR A 238 -13.18 11.29 -22.31
CA TYR A 238 -13.16 12.70 -21.95
C TYR A 238 -14.05 12.92 -20.73
N SER A 239 -13.47 13.42 -19.64
CA SER A 239 -14.21 13.80 -18.44
C SER A 239 -14.64 15.25 -18.55
N LYS A 240 -15.96 15.47 -18.52
CA LYS A 240 -16.54 16.82 -18.49
C LYS A 240 -16.29 17.52 -17.17
N ASP A 241 -16.20 16.76 -16.07
CA ASP A 241 -16.05 17.30 -14.71
C ASP A 241 -14.69 17.98 -14.50
N ILE A 242 -13.62 17.41 -15.10
CA ILE A 242 -12.28 18.00 -15.05
C ILE A 242 -11.89 18.69 -16.36
N GLY A 243 -12.75 18.68 -17.38
CA GLY A 243 -12.49 19.27 -18.70
C GLY A 243 -11.28 18.67 -19.44
N ARG A 244 -10.93 17.40 -19.17
CA ARG A 244 -9.70 16.75 -19.66
C ARG A 244 -9.95 15.33 -20.14
N TRP A 245 -9.07 14.85 -21.01
CA TRP A 245 -8.99 13.44 -21.34
C TRP A 245 -8.44 12.65 -20.15
N ALA A 246 -9.01 11.47 -19.92
CA ALA A 246 -8.59 10.54 -18.91
C ALA A 246 -8.14 9.22 -19.57
N ALA A 247 -7.10 8.61 -19.01
CA ALA A 247 -6.54 7.34 -19.43
C ALA A 247 -6.50 6.35 -18.26
N PRO A 248 -6.34 5.04 -18.51
CA PRO A 248 -6.08 4.07 -17.46
C PRO A 248 -4.88 4.49 -16.59
N PHE A 249 -5.00 4.23 -15.30
CA PHE A 249 -3.94 4.45 -14.34
C PHE A 249 -3.49 3.10 -13.77
N VAL A 250 -2.18 2.84 -13.81
CA VAL A 250 -1.61 1.52 -13.45
C VAL A 250 -1.96 1.07 -12.03
N MET A 251 -2.16 1.99 -11.09
CA MET A 251 -2.56 1.64 -9.71
C MET A 251 -4.07 1.56 -9.53
N ALA A 252 -4.89 1.99 -10.51
CA ALA A 252 -6.35 1.95 -10.39
C ALA A 252 -6.90 0.56 -10.06
N PRO A 253 -6.40 -0.56 -10.64
CA PRO A 253 -6.85 -1.89 -10.25
C PRO A 253 -6.52 -2.21 -8.79
N ILE A 254 -5.36 -1.80 -8.28
CA ILE A 254 -4.99 -2.07 -6.88
C ILE A 254 -5.84 -1.21 -5.94
N ASN A 255 -5.89 0.10 -6.19
CA ASN A 255 -6.60 1.07 -5.38
C ASN A 255 -8.11 0.81 -5.32
N ALA A 256 -8.73 0.42 -6.43
CA ALA A 256 -10.16 0.09 -6.44
C ALA A 256 -10.48 -1.07 -5.48
N ARG A 257 -9.61 -2.08 -5.38
CA ARG A 257 -9.77 -3.20 -4.43
C ARG A 257 -9.58 -2.75 -2.98
N VAL A 258 -8.63 -1.84 -2.73
CA VAL A 258 -8.44 -1.23 -1.39
C VAL A 258 -9.69 -0.44 -0.97
N VAL A 259 -10.18 0.47 -1.81
CA VAL A 259 -11.39 1.27 -1.53
C VAL A 259 -12.61 0.37 -1.31
N ARG A 260 -12.80 -0.66 -2.15
CA ARG A 260 -13.91 -1.61 -2.02
C ARG A 260 -13.80 -2.41 -0.72
N ARG A 261 -12.60 -2.80 -0.30
CA ARG A 261 -12.38 -3.47 0.99
C ARG A 261 -12.72 -2.55 2.16
N SER A 262 -12.27 -1.29 2.13
CA SER A 262 -12.60 -0.30 3.16
C SER A 262 -14.11 -0.08 3.25
N ASN A 263 -14.81 0.03 2.12
CA ASN A 263 -16.27 0.10 2.07
C ASN A 263 -16.93 -1.13 2.72
N ALA A 264 -16.43 -2.33 2.40
CA ALA A 264 -16.97 -3.58 2.92
C ALA A 264 -16.83 -3.67 4.44
N LEU A 265 -15.63 -3.40 4.97
CA LEU A 265 -15.36 -3.35 6.41
C LEU A 265 -16.20 -2.28 7.14
N LEU A 266 -16.33 -1.08 6.57
CA LEU A 266 -17.16 -0.01 7.16
C LEU A 266 -18.65 -0.36 7.09
N THR A 267 -19.10 -1.11 6.08
CA THR A 267 -20.49 -1.57 5.97
C THR A 267 -20.86 -2.50 7.12
N GLN A 268 -19.93 -3.37 7.56
CA GLN A 268 -20.14 -4.21 8.77
C GLN A 268 -20.38 -3.37 10.03
N GLU A 269 -19.84 -2.15 10.09
CA GLU A 269 -20.05 -1.20 11.19
C GLU A 269 -21.25 -0.26 10.97
N GLY A 270 -22.02 -0.42 9.90
CA GLY A 270 -23.11 0.51 9.53
C GLY A 270 -22.61 1.88 9.03
N LYS A 271 -21.34 1.98 8.64
CA LYS A 271 -20.67 3.22 8.19
C LYS A 271 -20.24 3.19 6.72
N GLY A 272 -20.67 2.19 5.96
CA GLY A 272 -20.34 2.04 4.53
C GLY A 272 -20.63 3.28 3.69
N TYR A 273 -20.02 3.37 2.52
CA TYR A 273 -20.14 4.51 1.60
C TYR A 273 -21.48 4.56 0.88
N GLY A 274 -22.19 3.43 0.79
CA GLY A 274 -23.47 3.28 0.11
C GLY A 274 -23.63 1.89 -0.52
N ALA A 275 -24.86 1.53 -0.88
CA ALA A 275 -25.15 0.31 -1.62
C ALA A 275 -26.27 0.57 -2.66
N PRO A 276 -26.01 0.43 -3.98
CA PRO A 276 -24.72 0.09 -4.59
C PRO A 276 -23.72 1.27 -4.55
N PHE A 277 -22.42 0.95 -4.49
CA PHE A 277 -21.32 1.92 -4.56
C PHE A 277 -20.37 1.55 -5.69
N LYS A 278 -19.89 2.56 -6.43
CA LYS A 278 -18.96 2.42 -7.56
C LYS A 278 -17.70 3.25 -7.33
N TYR A 279 -16.52 2.69 -7.58
CA TYR A 279 -15.26 3.45 -7.57
C TYR A 279 -14.52 3.28 -8.88
N SER A 280 -14.02 4.37 -9.44
CA SER A 280 -13.10 4.34 -10.57
C SER A 280 -11.99 5.36 -10.43
N GLU A 281 -10.83 5.05 -10.99
CA GLU A 281 -9.62 5.87 -10.88
C GLU A 281 -8.91 5.98 -12.23
N ARG A 282 -8.47 7.19 -12.58
CA ARG A 282 -7.90 7.47 -13.91
C ARG A 282 -6.75 8.47 -13.82
N LEU A 283 -5.87 8.41 -14.81
CA LEU A 283 -4.86 9.44 -15.04
C LEU A 283 -5.49 10.58 -15.84
N SER A 284 -5.44 11.81 -15.32
CA SER A 284 -5.83 13.00 -16.08
C SER A 284 -4.69 13.42 -17.01
N LEU A 285 -5.00 13.63 -18.29
CA LEU A 285 -4.04 14.12 -19.27
C LEU A 285 -4.11 15.65 -19.38
N LYS A 286 -2.93 16.29 -19.30
CA LYS A 286 -2.80 17.75 -19.45
C LYS A 286 -3.10 18.23 -20.86
N PHE A 287 -2.89 17.38 -21.86
CA PHE A 287 -3.09 17.72 -23.26
C PHE A 287 -4.59 17.67 -23.58
N GLY A 288 -5.13 18.79 -24.06
CA GLY A 288 -6.50 18.88 -24.56
C GLY A 288 -6.64 18.39 -26.01
N GLY A 289 -7.86 18.39 -26.52
CA GLY A 289 -8.16 18.14 -27.94
C GLY A 289 -7.74 16.76 -28.44
N VAL A 290 -7.44 16.66 -29.74
CA VAL A 290 -7.07 15.39 -30.41
C VAL A 290 -5.75 14.82 -29.85
N ALA A 291 -4.81 15.67 -29.43
CA ALA A 291 -3.54 15.23 -28.87
C ALA A 291 -3.73 14.43 -27.55
N GLY A 292 -4.56 14.93 -26.64
CA GLY A 292 -4.90 14.20 -25.41
C GLY A 292 -5.60 12.87 -25.69
N MET A 293 -6.51 12.86 -26.67
CA MET A 293 -7.21 11.65 -27.12
C MET A 293 -6.23 10.58 -27.60
N LEU A 294 -5.27 10.94 -28.46
CA LEU A 294 -4.27 10.02 -29.01
C LEU A 294 -3.35 9.45 -27.92
N VAL A 295 -2.88 10.30 -26.99
CA VAL A 295 -2.05 9.86 -25.87
C VAL A 295 -2.81 8.87 -24.98
N ALA A 296 -4.07 9.15 -24.67
CA ALA A 296 -4.88 8.26 -23.85
C ALA A 296 -5.13 6.90 -24.51
N LEU A 297 -5.37 6.88 -25.82
CA LEU A 297 -5.51 5.65 -26.60
C LEU A 297 -4.24 4.82 -26.55
N ILE A 298 -3.06 5.44 -26.72
CA ILE A 298 -1.77 4.74 -26.62
C ILE A 298 -1.61 4.11 -25.24
N ILE A 299 -1.85 4.87 -24.16
CA ILE A 299 -1.76 4.34 -22.79
C ILE A 299 -2.73 3.17 -22.59
N THR A 300 -3.96 3.28 -23.09
CA THR A 300 -4.97 2.23 -22.96
C THR A 300 -4.59 0.95 -23.69
N VAL A 301 -4.04 1.08 -24.90
CA VAL A 301 -3.56 -0.07 -25.67
C VAL A 301 -2.38 -0.73 -24.96
N LEU A 302 -1.43 0.06 -24.46
CA LEU A 302 -0.30 -0.47 -23.70
C LEU A 302 -0.76 -1.20 -22.43
N ASP A 303 -1.65 -0.59 -21.65
CA ASP A 303 -2.22 -1.15 -20.43
C ASP A 303 -2.97 -2.48 -20.69
N GLY A 304 -3.72 -2.57 -21.80
CA GLY A 304 -4.39 -3.80 -22.20
C GLY A 304 -3.44 -4.91 -22.68
N ILE A 305 -2.28 -4.54 -23.25
CA ILE A 305 -1.28 -5.49 -23.77
C ILE A 305 -0.32 -5.98 -22.68
N THR A 306 0.00 -5.16 -21.66
CA THR A 306 0.96 -5.53 -20.60
C THR A 306 0.59 -6.84 -19.87
N PRO A 307 -0.67 -7.08 -19.45
CA PRO A 307 -1.09 -8.35 -18.86
C PRO A 307 -0.96 -9.52 -19.83
N LEU A 308 -1.16 -9.32 -21.13
CA LEU A 308 -1.01 -10.35 -22.17
C LEU A 308 0.47 -10.70 -22.39
N LEU A 309 1.36 -9.70 -22.38
CA LEU A 309 2.81 -9.89 -22.51
C LEU A 309 3.43 -10.54 -21.27
N ALA A 310 2.88 -10.30 -20.08
CA ALA A 310 3.24 -11.02 -18.86
C ALA A 310 2.90 -12.53 -18.91
N VAL A 311 2.16 -12.97 -19.94
CA VAL A 311 1.89 -14.37 -20.27
C VAL A 311 2.72 -14.86 -21.47
N PHE A 312 3.82 -14.22 -21.82
CA PHE A 312 4.81 -14.81 -22.71
C PHE A 312 6.15 -14.94 -21.98
N PRO A 313 6.87 -16.06 -22.17
CA PRO A 313 8.18 -16.21 -21.54
C PRO A 313 9.13 -15.13 -22.10
N PRO A 314 10.14 -14.69 -21.33
CA PRO A 314 11.17 -13.79 -21.83
C PRO A 314 11.97 -14.40 -22.99
#